data_AF-M0J9R0-F1
#
_entry.id   AF-M0J9R0-F1
#
_cell.length_a   1.000
_cell.length_b   1.000
_cell.length_c   1.000
_cell.angle_alpha   90.00
_cell.angle_beta   90.00
_cell.angle_gamma   90.00
#
_symmetry.space_group_name_H-M   'P 1'
#
loop_
_entity.id
_entity.type
_entity.pdbx_description
1 polymer ?
#
loop_
_entity_poly.entity_id
_entity_poly.type
_entity_poly.pdbx_seq_one_letter_code
_entity_poly.pdbx_strand_id
1 'polypeptide(L)'
;PQFRAPEVDTFLLTNCGFCIMAVDNNRCESGCAATLPDVVPFSLSHVTRQSWELGTRSVQDEQTTALGKWSYQAGQWSLSLFAVTSETAIIRIQTPVGRKRYYGAIQSELHTAMQELEASAAWQKVM
;
A
#
# COMPACT_ATOMS: atom_id res chain seq x y z
N PRO A 1 17.68 -24.03 -27.96
CA PRO A 1 17.58 -23.85 -26.49
C PRO A 1 18.11 -22.47 -26.08
N GLN A 2 17.22 -21.48 -26.00
CA GLN A 2 17.54 -20.15 -25.49
C GLN A 2 16.68 -19.94 -24.24
N PHE A 3 17.34 -19.96 -23.08
CA PHE A 3 16.74 -19.63 -21.79
C PHE A 3 16.47 -18.12 -21.76
N ARG A 4 15.19 -17.74 -21.68
CA ARG A 4 14.73 -16.37 -21.42
C ARG A 4 14.69 -16.19 -19.90
N ALA A 5 15.60 -15.37 -19.37
CA ALA A 5 15.49 -14.83 -18.02
C ALA A 5 14.52 -13.63 -18.02
N PRO A 6 13.67 -13.45 -16.99
CA PRO A 6 12.82 -12.27 -16.88
C PRO A 6 13.63 -11.03 -16.48
N GLU A 7 13.35 -9.93 -17.16
CA GLU A 7 13.93 -8.61 -16.96
C GLU A 7 13.64 -8.09 -15.56
N VAL A 8 14.70 -7.93 -14.76
CA VAL A 8 14.67 -7.22 -13.48
C VAL A 8 14.66 -5.72 -13.77
N ASP A 9 13.47 -5.14 -13.83
CA ASP A 9 13.29 -3.71 -14.02
C ASP A 9 13.83 -2.97 -12.80
N THR A 10 14.97 -2.32 -13.01
CA THR A 10 15.68 -1.50 -12.05
C THR A 10 14.92 -0.18 -11.90
N PHE A 11 14.01 -0.10 -10.93
CA PHE A 11 13.32 1.16 -10.61
C PHE A 11 14.25 2.11 -9.85
N LEU A 12 14.68 3.14 -10.59
CA LEU A 12 15.58 4.21 -10.19
C LEU A 12 15.03 5.08 -9.05
N LEU A 13 15.89 5.32 -8.05
CA LEU A 13 15.83 6.42 -7.09
C LEU A 13 15.95 7.77 -7.82
N THR A 14 14.91 8.61 -7.91
CA THR A 14 15.09 10.04 -8.27
C THR A 14 13.96 10.97 -7.78
N ASN A 15 14.35 11.86 -6.86
CA ASN A 15 13.99 13.28 -6.70
C ASN A 15 12.53 13.71 -6.37
N CYS A 16 12.38 14.23 -5.15
CA CYS A 16 11.16 14.73 -4.53
C CYS A 16 10.92 16.20 -4.92
N GLY A 17 9.92 16.43 -5.79
CA GLY A 17 9.43 17.76 -6.16
C GLY A 17 8.03 17.99 -5.60
N PHE A 18 7.93 18.97 -4.70
CA PHE A 18 6.73 19.51 -4.05
C PHE A 18 5.48 19.54 -4.96
N CYS A 19 4.39 18.85 -4.59
CA CYS A 19 3.08 19.00 -5.25
C CYS A 19 1.96 19.23 -4.23
N ILE A 20 1.44 20.46 -4.25
CA ILE A 20 0.30 20.97 -3.49
C ILE A 20 -1.00 20.49 -4.18
N MET A 21 -2.06 20.28 -3.39
CA MET A 21 -3.29 19.54 -3.74
C MET A 21 -4.01 19.92 -5.05
N ALA A 22 -4.52 18.90 -5.76
CA ALA A 22 -5.78 18.99 -6.52
C ALA A 22 -6.53 17.63 -6.52
N VAL A 23 -7.83 17.69 -6.23
CA VAL A 23 -8.80 16.61 -6.46
C VAL A 23 -9.23 16.70 -7.92
N ASP A 24 -8.74 15.81 -8.77
CA ASP A 24 -9.50 15.09 -9.79
C ASP A 24 -8.64 13.92 -10.34
N ASN A 25 -9.24 13.12 -11.20
CA ASN A 25 -8.92 11.75 -11.54
C ASN A 25 -7.53 11.53 -12.21
N ASN A 26 -6.86 10.43 -11.82
CA ASN A 26 -5.96 9.62 -12.66
C ASN A 26 -5.03 10.35 -13.68
N ARG A 27 -4.00 11.05 -13.19
CA ARG A 27 -2.61 11.11 -13.76
C ARG A 27 -1.76 12.12 -12.98
N CYS A 28 -0.98 11.62 -12.02
CA CYS A 28 0.27 12.26 -11.61
C CYS A 28 1.33 11.15 -11.53
N GLU A 29 1.78 10.74 -12.70
CA GLU A 29 2.98 9.93 -12.87
C GLU A 29 4.17 10.91 -12.89
N SER A 30 4.71 11.21 -11.71
CA SER A 30 6.03 11.86 -11.56
C SER A 30 6.48 11.79 -10.10
N GLY A 31 7.31 10.78 -9.80
CA GLY A 31 8.41 10.83 -8.83
C GLY A 31 8.15 11.07 -7.34
N CYS A 32 6.94 11.44 -6.89
CA CYS A 32 6.69 11.60 -5.47
C CYS A 32 6.48 10.20 -4.86
N ALA A 33 7.47 9.72 -4.08
CA ALA A 33 7.37 8.47 -3.32
C ALA A 33 5.98 8.38 -2.68
N ALA A 34 5.26 7.30 -2.96
CA ALA A 34 3.83 7.23 -2.66
C ALA A 34 3.58 7.18 -1.16
N THR A 35 3.46 8.32 -0.49
CA THR A 35 3.37 8.33 0.97
C THR A 35 2.01 7.83 1.46
N LEU A 36 2.08 7.09 2.58
CA LEU A 36 0.91 6.73 3.37
C LEU A 36 0.36 8.00 4.05
N PRO A 37 -0.96 8.03 4.35
CA PRO A 37 -1.53 9.14 5.09
C PRO A 37 -1.01 9.17 6.53
N ASP A 38 -0.86 10.38 7.09
CA ASP A 38 -0.28 10.66 8.42
C ASP A 38 -0.92 9.88 9.59
N VAL A 39 -2.18 9.47 9.43
CA VAL A 39 -2.91 8.65 10.41
C VAL A 39 -2.34 7.22 10.54
N VAL A 40 -1.54 6.76 9.58
CA VAL A 40 -0.91 5.43 9.62
C VAL A 40 0.40 5.55 10.43
N PRO A 41 0.55 4.79 11.53
CA PRO A 41 1.63 4.98 12.50
C PRO A 41 2.99 4.45 12.04
N PHE A 42 3.12 4.03 10.78
CA PHE A 42 4.34 3.48 10.22
C PHE A 42 4.61 4.11 8.85
N SER A 43 5.88 4.09 8.45
CA SER A 43 6.32 4.50 7.12
C SER A 43 7.02 3.35 6.44
N LEU A 44 6.78 3.20 5.13
CA LEU A 44 7.43 2.19 4.31
C LEU A 44 8.39 2.87 3.36
N SER A 45 9.59 2.31 3.23
CA SER A 45 10.63 2.88 2.37
C SER A 45 10.28 2.64 0.91
N HIS A 46 9.79 1.43 0.59
CA HIS A 46 9.40 1.05 -0.76
C HIS A 46 7.89 0.89 -0.85
N VAL A 47 7.22 2.03 -1.00
CA VAL A 47 5.78 2.08 -1.23
C VAL A 47 5.49 2.69 -2.60
N THR A 48 4.64 2.01 -3.36
CA THR A 48 4.21 2.42 -4.69
C THR A 48 2.70 2.60 -4.68
N ARG A 49 2.19 3.71 -5.23
CA ARG A 49 0.74 3.91 -5.35
C ARG A 49 0.25 3.07 -6.52
N GLN A 50 -0.71 2.20 -6.25
CA GLN A 50 -1.32 1.34 -7.26
C GLN A 50 -2.61 1.97 -7.77
N SER A 51 -2.95 1.73 -9.03
CA SER A 51 -4.26 2.14 -9.56
C SER A 51 -5.37 1.35 -8.86
N TRP A 52 -6.59 1.92 -8.83
CA TRP A 52 -7.74 1.24 -8.23
C TRP A 52 -8.00 -0.11 -8.90
N GLU A 53 -7.87 -0.19 -10.23
CA GLU A 53 -8.09 -1.41 -11.01
C GLU A 53 -7.05 -2.48 -10.66
N LEU A 54 -5.76 -2.12 -10.65
CA LEU A 54 -4.67 -3.04 -10.34
C LEU A 54 -4.78 -3.53 -8.90
N GLY A 55 -4.95 -2.62 -7.94
CA GLY A 55 -5.10 -2.97 -6.53
C GLY A 55 -6.33 -3.85 -6.27
N THR A 56 -7.46 -3.60 -6.95
CA THR A 56 -8.67 -4.42 -6.82
C THR A 56 -8.45 -5.82 -7.40
N ARG A 57 -7.82 -5.93 -8.56
CA ARG A 57 -7.49 -7.23 -9.16
C ARG A 57 -6.53 -8.02 -8.28
N SER A 58 -5.48 -7.39 -7.77
CA SER A 58 -4.52 -8.05 -6.88
C SER A 58 -5.18 -8.58 -5.61
N VAL A 59 -6.09 -7.83 -4.97
CA VAL A 59 -6.76 -8.33 -3.74
C VAL A 59 -7.86 -9.36 -4.00
N GLN A 60 -8.36 -9.47 -5.23
CA GLN A 60 -9.36 -10.47 -5.64
C GLN A 60 -8.72 -11.75 -6.20
N ASP A 61 -7.42 -11.73 -6.42
CA ASP A 61 -6.67 -12.90 -6.89
C ASP A 61 -6.71 -14.01 -5.83
N GLU A 62 -6.87 -15.25 -6.26
CA GLU A 62 -6.95 -16.42 -5.39
C GLU A 62 -5.65 -16.72 -4.65
N GLN A 63 -4.51 -16.26 -5.19
CA GLN A 63 -3.20 -16.41 -4.55
C GLN A 63 -2.98 -15.38 -3.45
N THR A 64 -3.85 -14.38 -3.35
CA THR A 64 -3.70 -13.30 -2.38
C THR A 64 -4.21 -13.72 -1.01
N THR A 65 -3.31 -13.68 -0.03
CA THR A 65 -3.61 -13.97 1.37
C THR A 65 -3.93 -12.68 2.12
N ALA A 66 -5.13 -12.57 2.69
CA ALA A 66 -5.46 -11.47 3.60
C ALA A 66 -4.72 -11.66 4.93
N LEU A 67 -3.82 -10.73 5.27
CA LEU A 67 -3.04 -10.76 6.52
C LEU A 67 -3.85 -10.23 7.70
N GLY A 68 -4.74 -9.27 7.43
CA GLY A 68 -5.62 -8.72 8.45
C GLY A 68 -6.29 -7.43 8.02
N LYS A 69 -7.18 -6.98 8.89
CA LYS A 69 -7.91 -5.73 8.77
C LYS A 69 -7.87 -4.98 10.09
N TRP A 70 -7.65 -3.68 10.00
CA TRP A 70 -7.62 -2.76 11.12
C TRP A 70 -8.58 -1.61 10.88
N SER A 71 -9.19 -1.15 11.95
CA SER A 71 -10.01 0.05 11.98
C SER A 71 -9.38 1.06 12.90
N TYR A 72 -9.37 2.31 12.47
CA TYR A 72 -8.95 3.41 13.33
C TYR A 72 -10.04 3.69 14.36
N GLN A 73 -9.67 3.88 15.63
CA GLN A 73 -10.64 4.08 16.70
C GLN A 73 -11.28 5.47 16.67
N ALA A 74 -10.51 6.51 16.33
CA ALA A 74 -10.97 7.90 16.38
C ALA A 74 -11.61 8.37 15.06
N GLY A 75 -11.86 7.49 14.09
CA GLY A 75 -12.44 7.88 12.81
C GLY A 75 -12.78 6.71 11.91
N GLN A 76 -13.37 7.00 10.75
CA GLN A 76 -13.82 5.96 9.81
C GLN A 76 -12.72 5.53 8.82
N TRP A 77 -11.48 5.45 9.31
CA TRP A 77 -10.38 4.90 8.53
C TRP A 77 -10.33 3.39 8.70
N SER A 78 -10.14 2.68 7.59
CA SER A 78 -9.92 1.24 7.62
C SER A 78 -8.71 0.89 6.80
N LEU A 79 -7.90 -0.02 7.31
CA LEU A 79 -6.69 -0.51 6.69
C LEU A 79 -6.80 -2.02 6.53
N SER A 80 -6.45 -2.54 5.36
CA SER A 80 -6.46 -3.96 5.08
C SER A 80 -5.16 -4.33 4.39
N LEU A 81 -4.54 -5.39 4.88
CA LEU A 81 -3.24 -5.85 4.42
C LEU A 81 -3.39 -7.19 3.71
N PHE A 82 -2.74 -7.32 2.56
CA PHE A 82 -2.81 -8.48 1.69
C PHE A 82 -1.41 -8.87 1.22
N ALA A 83 -1.02 -10.13 1.35
CA ALA A 83 0.18 -10.66 0.73
C ALA A 83 -0.21 -11.25 -0.64
N VAL A 84 0.35 -10.71 -1.72
CA VAL A 84 0.06 -11.18 -3.10
C VAL A 84 1.09 -12.22 -3.52
N THR A 85 2.35 -11.99 -3.19
CA THR A 85 3.45 -12.93 -3.40
C THR A 85 4.35 -12.97 -2.17
N SER A 86 5.38 -13.83 -2.18
CA SER A 86 6.41 -13.92 -1.13
C SER A 86 7.28 -12.67 -0.99
N GLU A 87 7.14 -11.70 -1.89
CA GLU A 87 7.92 -10.47 -1.89
C GLU A 87 7.02 -9.24 -1.91
N THR A 88 5.86 -9.34 -2.57
CA THR A 88 4.96 -8.21 -2.80
C THR A 88 3.70 -8.32 -1.96
N ALA A 89 3.38 -7.23 -1.30
CA ALA A 89 2.16 -7.08 -0.54
C ALA A 89 1.40 -5.81 -0.95
N ILE A 90 0.09 -5.83 -0.74
CA ILE A 90 -0.83 -4.75 -1.05
C ILE A 90 -1.46 -4.25 0.25
N ILE A 91 -1.44 -2.93 0.40
CA ILE A 91 -2.06 -2.19 1.48
C ILE A 91 -3.25 -1.44 0.90
N ARG A 92 -4.43 -1.74 1.40
CA ARG A 92 -5.66 -1.02 1.07
C ARG A 92 -6.03 -0.11 2.22
N ILE A 93 -6.11 1.19 1.95
CA ILE A 93 -6.57 2.19 2.91
C ILE A 93 -7.90 2.74 2.43
N GLN A 94 -8.89 2.71 3.30
CA GLN A 94 -10.18 3.36 3.11
C GLN A 94 -10.21 4.63 3.96
N THR A 95 -10.42 5.77 3.31
CA THR A 95 -10.58 7.05 3.99
C THR A 95 -12.00 7.19 4.57
N PRO A 96 -12.24 8.14 5.49
CA PRO A 96 -13.55 8.39 6.07
C PRO A 96 -14.62 8.77 5.05
N VAL A 97 -14.19 9.42 3.96
CA VAL A 97 -15.06 9.78 2.82
C VAL A 97 -15.33 8.59 1.88
N GLY A 98 -14.96 7.37 2.26
CA GLY A 98 -15.20 6.14 1.50
C GLY A 98 -14.23 5.88 0.34
N ARG A 99 -13.21 6.73 0.15
CA ARG A 99 -12.23 6.54 -0.95
C ARG A 99 -11.27 5.42 -0.60
N LYS A 100 -11.14 4.44 -1.49
CA LYS A 100 -10.19 3.32 -1.36
C LYS A 100 -8.92 3.67 -2.13
N ARG A 101 -7.78 3.56 -1.47
CA ARG A 101 -6.45 3.72 -2.04
C ARG A 101 -5.68 2.43 -1.87
N TYR A 102 -4.94 2.05 -2.91
CA TYR A 102 -4.15 0.83 -2.94
C TYR A 102 -2.68 1.20 -3.07
N TYR A 103 -1.85 0.52 -2.29
CA TYR A 103 -0.42 0.73 -2.25
C TYR A 103 0.29 -0.63 -2.31
N GLY A 104 1.30 -0.75 -3.15
CA GLY A 104 2.20 -1.90 -3.19
C GLY A 104 3.39 -1.65 -2.28
N ALA A 105 3.78 -2.67 -1.54
CA ALA A 105 4.89 -2.64 -0.60
C ALA A 105 5.63 -3.99 -0.59
N ILE A 106 6.82 -3.99 -0.02
CA ILE A 106 7.59 -5.22 0.23
C ILE A 106 6.99 -5.97 1.42
N GLN A 107 6.79 -7.28 1.29
CA GLN A 107 6.17 -8.11 2.33
C GLN A 107 6.94 -8.06 3.66
N SER A 108 8.27 -8.04 3.63
CA SER A 108 9.11 -7.91 4.82
C SER A 108 8.91 -6.57 5.54
N GLU A 109 8.81 -5.46 4.80
CA GLU A 109 8.50 -4.16 5.42
C GLU A 109 7.06 -4.14 5.96
N LEU A 110 6.12 -4.78 5.26
CA LEU A 110 4.74 -4.89 5.71
C LEU A 110 4.60 -5.68 7.02
N HIS A 111 5.39 -6.74 7.18
CA HIS A 111 5.39 -7.52 8.42
C HIS A 111 5.85 -6.68 9.62
N THR A 112 6.90 -5.87 9.45
CA THR A 112 7.34 -4.89 10.46
C THR A 112 6.26 -3.85 10.74
N ALA A 113 5.68 -3.26 9.70
CA ALA A 113 4.60 -2.29 9.82
C ALA A 113 3.35 -2.86 10.52
N MET A 114 3.06 -4.15 10.32
CA MET A 114 1.97 -4.83 11.01
C MET A 114 2.23 -4.90 12.53
N GLN A 115 3.47 -5.17 12.94
CA GLN A 115 3.84 -5.15 14.37
C GLN A 115 3.70 -3.74 14.98
N GLU A 116 4.11 -2.70 14.25
CA GLU A 116 3.93 -1.31 14.69
C GLU A 116 2.44 -0.94 14.79
N LEU A 117 1.62 -1.44 13.86
CA LEU A 117 0.20 -1.15 13.84
C LEU A 117 -0.56 -1.93 14.92
N GLU A 118 -0.13 -3.15 15.26
CA GLU A 118 -0.64 -3.90 16.42
C GLU A 118 -0.19 -3.30 17.76
N ALA A 119 0.99 -2.68 17.81
CA ALA A 119 1.46 -1.93 18.98
C ALA A 119 0.74 -0.58 19.16
N SER A 120 0.09 -0.07 18.11
CA SER A 120 -0.63 1.20 18.14
C SER A 120 -2.01 1.06 18.78
N ALA A 121 -2.23 1.76 19.89
CA ALA A 121 -3.55 1.80 20.54
C ALA A 121 -4.65 2.46 19.66
N ALA A 122 -4.27 3.25 18.66
CA ALA A 122 -5.21 3.96 17.81
C ALA A 122 -5.82 3.08 16.71
N TRP A 123 -5.17 1.96 16.38
CA TRP A 123 -5.61 1.03 15.34
C TRP A 123 -5.95 -0.32 15.96
N GLN A 124 -7.20 -0.72 15.81
CA GLN A 124 -7.68 -1.99 16.35
C GLN A 124 -7.85 -3.00 15.23
N LYS A 125 -7.29 -4.20 15.40
CA LYS A 125 -7.52 -5.33 14.50
C LYS A 125 -8.97 -5.78 14.64
N VAL A 126 -9.70 -5.84 13.51
CA VAL A 126 -11.15 -6.12 13.49
C VAL A 126 -11.52 -7.50 12.96
N MET A 127 -10.54 -8.26 12.45
CA MET A 127 -10.68 -9.57 11.80
C MET A 127 -11.49 -9.58 10.49
#